data_AF-A0A6M8HY53-F1
#
_entry.id   AF-A0A6M8HY53-F1
#
_cell.length_a   1.000
_cell.length_b   1.000
_cell.length_c   1.000
_cell.angle_alpha   90.00
_cell.angle_beta   90.00
_cell.angle_gamma   90.00
#
_symmetry.space_group_name_H-M   'P 1'
#
loop_
_entity.id
_entity.type
_entity.pdbx_description
1 polymer ?
#
loop_
_entity_poly.entity_id
_entity_poly.type
_entity_poly.pdbx_seq_one_letter_code
_entity_poly.pdbx_strand_id
1 'polypeptide(L)'
;MSTKLPSISDDIRQPSKKITFDLKPREDLPDEAVTARAKEIGETWGSSTQIAPKEVPLPPAAPLVSVRFDSPDYLDKQLSIKAAELGVTKTYLILLALGKDGYRLEEVDLVKDRRRWKKR
;
A
#
# COMPACT_ATOMS: atom_id res chain seq x y z
N MET A 1 4.42 -13.63 -32.62
CA MET A 1 5.72 -13.92 -31.98
C MET A 1 5.43 -14.39 -30.56
N SER A 2 5.62 -15.68 -30.29
CA SER A 2 5.24 -16.30 -29.01
C SER A 2 6.41 -16.22 -28.02
N THR A 3 6.22 -15.50 -26.92
CA THR A 3 7.20 -15.35 -25.84
C THR A 3 7.15 -16.57 -24.91
N LYS A 4 8.07 -17.51 -25.12
CA LYS A 4 8.33 -18.61 -24.17
C LYS A 4 8.93 -18.02 -22.89
N LEU A 5 8.13 -17.90 -21.85
CA LEU A 5 8.62 -17.66 -20.50
C LEU A 5 9.13 -18.99 -19.92
N PRO A 6 10.30 -19.02 -19.25
CA PRO A 6 10.79 -20.23 -18.59
C PRO A 6 9.83 -20.63 -17.46
N SER A 7 9.59 -21.94 -17.34
CA SER A 7 8.67 -22.50 -16.36
C SER A 7 9.33 -22.58 -14.97
N ILE A 8 8.65 -22.07 -13.94
CA ILE A 8 9.09 -22.14 -12.53
C ILE A 8 9.31 -23.60 -12.07
N SER A 9 8.66 -24.55 -12.74
CA SER A 9 8.71 -25.97 -12.43
C SER A 9 10.11 -26.58 -12.61
N ASP A 10 10.96 -25.99 -13.44
CA ASP A 10 12.30 -26.53 -13.74
C ASP A 10 13.36 -26.10 -12.70
N ASP A 11 13.22 -24.92 -12.10
CA ASP A 11 14.15 -24.42 -11.08
C ASP A 11 14.02 -25.15 -9.73
N ILE A 12 12.80 -25.57 -9.37
CA ILE A 12 12.52 -26.25 -8.09
C ILE A 12 13.08 -27.69 -8.08
N ARG A 13 13.26 -28.30 -9.26
CA ARG A 13 13.73 -29.70 -9.39
C ARG A 13 15.25 -29.83 -9.34
N GLN A 14 16.00 -28.73 -9.32
CA GLN A 14 17.45 -28.80 -9.23
C GLN A 14 17.88 -29.07 -7.78
N PRO A 15 18.75 -30.08 -7.53
CA PRO A 15 19.32 -30.25 -6.20
C PRO A 15 20.13 -29.00 -5.85
N SER A 16 19.84 -28.39 -4.70
CA SER A 16 20.54 -27.20 -4.22
C SER A 16 22.05 -27.45 -4.22
N LYS A 17 22.78 -26.73 -5.07
CA LYS A 17 24.25 -26.76 -5.07
C LYS A 17 24.71 -26.36 -3.67
N LYS A 18 25.43 -27.25 -2.99
CA LYS A 18 26.06 -26.93 -1.71
C LYS A 18 27.16 -25.92 -2.01
N ILE A 19 26.91 -24.65 -1.68
CA ILE A 19 27.91 -23.59 -1.80
C ILE A 19 28.93 -23.84 -0.69
N THR A 20 30.11 -24.30 -1.06
CA THR A 20 31.27 -24.28 -0.18
C THR A 20 31.76 -22.84 -0.10
N PHE A 21 31.66 -22.26 1.10
CA PHE A 21 32.13 -20.92 1.38
C PHE A 21 33.64 -20.97 1.60
N ASP A 22 34.41 -20.82 0.51
CA ASP A 22 35.85 -20.57 0.57
C ASP A 22 36.10 -19.11 0.98
N LEU A 23 35.72 -18.79 2.22
CA LEU A 23 35.91 -17.46 2.80
C LEU A 23 37.37 -17.33 3.21
N LYS A 24 38.08 -16.42 2.53
CA LYS A 24 39.42 -16.02 2.97
C LYS A 24 39.32 -15.34 4.34
N PRO A 25 40.27 -15.59 5.26
CA PRO A 25 40.39 -14.83 6.49
C PRO A 25 40.45 -13.34 6.14
N ARG A 26 39.59 -12.56 6.79
CA ARG A 26 39.52 -11.12 6.54
C ARG A 26 40.81 -10.49 7.09
N GLU A 27 41.43 -9.63 6.31
CA GLU A 27 42.58 -8.84 6.76
C GLU A 27 42.16 -7.94 7.92
N ASP A 28 43.02 -7.83 8.94
CA ASP A 28 42.81 -6.94 10.08
C ASP A 28 42.87 -5.50 9.59
N LEU A 29 41.70 -4.92 9.35
CA LEU A 29 41.55 -3.51 9.01
C LEU A 29 41.77 -2.68 10.27
N PRO A 30 42.49 -1.54 10.17
CA PRO A 30 42.67 -0.65 11.30
C PRO A 30 41.32 -0.08 11.74
N ASP A 31 41.14 0.03 13.07
CA ASP A 31 39.88 0.47 13.68
C ASP A 31 39.40 1.83 13.15
N GLU A 32 40.33 2.72 12.81
CA GLU A 32 40.02 4.02 12.21
C GLU A 32 39.25 3.89 10.89
N ALA A 33 39.63 2.95 10.02
CA ALA A 33 38.96 2.69 8.76
C ALA A 33 37.55 2.10 8.97
N VAL A 34 37.35 1.35 10.05
CA VAL A 34 36.04 0.81 10.43
C VAL A 34 35.11 1.94 10.88
N THR A 35 35.61 2.89 11.67
CA THR A 35 34.81 4.03 12.16
C THR A 35 34.39 4.98 11.04
N ALA A 36 35.28 5.28 10.08
CA ALA A 36 34.96 6.11 8.93
C ALA A 36 33.85 5.47 8.07
N ARG A 37 33.99 4.18 7.77
CA ARG A 37 33.00 3.43 6.99
C ARG A 37 31.67 3.26 7.72
N ALA A 38 31.68 3.12 9.04
CA ALA A 38 30.46 3.07 9.84
C ALA A 38 29.68 4.38 9.78
N LYS A 39 30.36 5.53 9.77
CA LYS A 39 29.72 6.86 9.60
C LYS A 39 29.10 7.01 8.22
N GLU A 40 29.82 6.65 7.16
CA GLU A 40 29.29 6.69 5.79
C GLU A 40 28.03 5.81 5.63
N ILE A 41 28.03 4.61 6.22
CA ILE A 41 26.86 3.72 6.24
C ILE A 41 25.73 4.33 7.06
N GLY A 42 26.04 4.96 8.20
CA GLY A 42 25.06 5.69 9.02
C GLY A 42 24.45 6.89 8.30
N GLU A 43 25.16 7.55 7.39
CA GLU A 43 24.63 8.67 6.62
C GLU A 43 23.81 8.19 5.41
N THR A 44 24.24 7.12 4.75
CA THR A 44 23.55 6.55 3.59
C THR A 44 22.32 5.71 3.97
N TRP A 45 22.36 5.04 5.13
CA TRP A 45 21.34 4.09 5.57
C TRP A 45 20.78 4.39 6.96
N GLY A 46 21.33 5.36 7.70
CA GLY A 46 20.75 5.78 8.96
C GLY A 46 19.38 6.39 8.74
N SER A 47 18.48 6.09 9.68
CA SER A 47 17.08 6.44 9.57
C SER A 47 16.93 7.95 9.45
N SER A 48 16.56 8.43 8.26
CA SER A 48 15.92 9.74 8.11
C SER A 48 14.58 9.66 8.84
N THR A 49 14.59 10.00 10.13
CA THR A 49 13.36 10.28 10.88
C THR A 49 12.88 11.64 10.40
N GLN A 50 12.05 11.63 9.35
CA GLN A 50 11.23 12.77 9.03
C GLN A 50 10.39 13.10 10.26
N ILE A 51 10.65 14.25 10.87
CA ILE A 51 9.78 14.84 11.89
C ILE A 51 8.39 14.89 11.25
N ALA A 52 7.43 14.21 11.87
CA ALA A 52 6.07 14.12 11.37
C ALA A 52 5.53 15.53 11.08
N PRO A 53 4.84 15.73 9.95
CA PRO A 53 4.26 17.02 9.63
C PRO A 53 3.29 17.43 10.75
N LYS A 54 3.47 18.66 11.23
CA LYS A 54 2.59 19.35 12.18
C LYS A 54 1.13 19.06 11.84
N GLU A 55 0.44 18.37 12.73
CA GLU A 55 -0.98 18.04 12.60
C GLU A 55 -1.77 19.34 12.42
N VAL A 56 -2.23 19.59 11.20
CA VAL A 56 -3.33 20.52 10.97
C VAL A 56 -4.53 19.84 11.64
N PRO A 57 -5.19 20.45 12.64
CA PRO A 57 -6.34 19.82 13.27
C PRO A 57 -7.40 19.61 12.20
N LEU A 58 -7.61 18.36 11.79
CA LEU A 58 -8.77 17.99 11.00
C LEU A 58 -10.00 18.37 11.82
N PRO A 59 -11.01 19.03 11.23
CA PRO A 59 -12.27 19.25 11.92
C PRO A 59 -12.82 17.88 12.38
N PRO A 60 -13.40 17.81 13.59
CA PRO A 60 -13.91 16.55 14.12
C PRO A 60 -14.95 15.99 13.16
N ALA A 61 -14.71 14.76 12.66
CA ALA A 61 -15.66 14.07 11.80
C ALA A 61 -17.00 13.96 12.53
N ALA A 62 -18.10 14.24 11.83
CA ALA A 62 -19.44 14.10 12.39
C ALA A 62 -19.65 12.66 12.87
N PRO A 63 -20.38 12.43 13.98
CA PRO A 63 -20.66 11.09 14.45
C PRO A 63 -21.41 10.29 13.38
N LEU A 64 -20.86 9.15 12.99
CA LEU A 64 -21.41 8.30 11.94
C LEU A 64 -22.54 7.41 12.48
N VAL A 65 -23.62 7.30 11.71
CA VAL A 65 -24.73 6.37 11.97
C VAL A 65 -24.75 5.29 10.90
N SER A 66 -24.87 4.02 11.31
CA SER A 66 -24.98 2.91 10.37
C SER A 66 -26.38 2.82 9.79
N VAL A 67 -26.50 2.87 8.46
CA VAL A 67 -27.77 2.66 7.74
C VAL A 67 -27.79 1.24 7.18
N ARG A 68 -28.88 0.51 7.40
CA ARG A 68 -29.17 -0.78 6.76
C ARG A 68 -30.38 -0.63 5.86
N PHE A 69 -30.28 -1.10 4.63
CA PHE A 69 -31.40 -1.14 3.69
C PHE A 69 -31.24 -2.34 2.77
N ASP A 70 -32.36 -2.83 2.25
CA ASP A 70 -32.37 -3.88 1.24
C ASP A 70 -32.31 -3.28 -0.15
N SER A 71 -31.44 -3.82 -1.00
CA SER A 71 -31.28 -3.42 -2.39
C SER A 71 -31.45 -4.63 -3.31
N PRO A 72 -32.04 -4.46 -4.52
CA PRO A 72 -32.03 -5.51 -5.52
C PRO A 72 -30.60 -5.95 -5.87
N ASP A 73 -30.41 -7.25 -6.09
CA ASP A 73 -29.09 -7.84 -6.38
C ASP A 73 -28.41 -7.20 -7.62
N TYR A 74 -29.20 -6.87 -8.65
CA TYR A 74 -28.67 -6.20 -9.84
C TYR A 74 -28.08 -4.82 -9.52
N LEU A 75 -28.67 -4.09 -8.58
CA LEU A 75 -28.22 -2.76 -8.20
C LEU A 75 -26.92 -2.85 -7.41
N ASP A 76 -26.82 -3.80 -6.48
CA ASP A 76 -25.60 -4.01 -5.70
C ASP A 76 -24.40 -4.38 -6.60
N LYS A 77 -24.63 -5.22 -7.61
CA LYS A 77 -23.62 -5.56 -8.63
C LYS A 77 -23.17 -4.32 -9.41
N GLN A 78 -24.12 -3.50 -9.87
CA GLN A 78 -23.80 -2.26 -10.59
C GLN A 78 -23.03 -1.26 -9.71
N LEU A 79 -23.40 -1.12 -8.44
CA LEU A 79 -22.67 -0.29 -7.47
C LEU A 79 -21.25 -0.80 -7.24
N SER A 80 -21.07 -2.12 -7.15
CA SER A 80 -19.76 -2.75 -6.99
C SER A 80 -18.82 -2.47 -8.18
N ILE A 81 -19.34 -2.60 -9.40
CA ILE A 81 -18.58 -2.33 -10.63
C ILE A 81 -18.17 -0.86 -10.69
N LYS A 82 -19.12 0.07 -10.52
CA LYS A 82 -18.83 1.51 -10.55
C LYS A 82 -17.87 1.95 -9.44
N ALA A 83 -17.99 1.38 -8.25
CA ALA A 83 -17.10 1.65 -7.14
C ALA A 83 -15.66 1.23 -7.47
N ALA A 84 -15.48 0.07 -8.10
CA ALA A 84 -14.17 -0.40 -8.54
C ALA A 84 -13.56 0.47 -9.65
N GLU A 85 -14.35 0.85 -10.66
CA GLU A 85 -13.90 1.71 -11.77
C GLU A 85 -13.41 3.08 -11.30
N LEU A 86 -14.13 3.69 -10.34
CA LEU A 86 -13.81 5.01 -9.82
C LEU A 86 -12.81 4.99 -8.66
N GLY A 87 -12.46 3.81 -8.14
CA GLY A 87 -11.63 3.67 -6.95
C GLY A 87 -12.28 4.33 -5.73
N VAL A 88 -13.56 4.05 -5.48
CA VAL A 88 -14.33 4.58 -4.34
C VAL A 88 -15.11 3.47 -3.65
N THR A 89 -15.76 3.76 -2.52
CA THR A 89 -16.64 2.80 -1.84
C THR A 89 -18.08 2.92 -2.33
N LYS A 90 -18.90 1.87 -2.11
CA LYS A 90 -20.35 1.92 -2.34
C LYS A 90 -20.99 3.05 -1.54
N THR A 91 -20.59 3.23 -0.29
CA THR A 91 -21.05 4.31 0.60
C THR A 91 -20.80 5.68 -0.01
N TYR A 92 -19.62 5.91 -0.59
CA TYR A 92 -19.31 7.17 -1.29
C TYR A 92 -20.30 7.44 -2.43
N LEU A 93 -20.64 6.43 -3.24
CA LEU A 93 -21.60 6.57 -4.33
C LEU A 93 -23.02 6.88 -3.82
N ILE A 94 -23.42 6.25 -2.72
CA ILE A 94 -24.72 6.47 -2.09
C ILE A 94 -24.80 7.91 -1.55
N LEU A 95 -23.79 8.36 -0.80
CA LEU A 95 -23.73 9.73 -0.31
C LEU A 95 -23.73 10.73 -1.47
N LEU A 96 -22.93 10.49 -2.51
CA LEU A 96 -22.92 11.37 -3.69
C LEU A 96 -24.29 11.46 -4.38
N ALA A 97 -25.06 10.37 -4.44
CA ALA A 97 -26.43 10.39 -4.95
C ALA A 97 -27.36 11.21 -4.05
N LEU A 98 -27.30 11.01 -2.73
CA LEU A 98 -28.07 11.82 -1.77
C LEU A 98 -27.72 13.31 -1.86
N GLY A 99 -26.45 13.67 -2.04
CA GLY A 99 -26.05 15.05 -2.25
C GLY A 99 -26.68 15.67 -3.49
N LYS A 100 -26.80 14.91 -4.59
CA LYS A 100 -27.48 15.35 -5.81
C LYS A 100 -28.98 15.53 -5.61
N ASP A 101 -29.59 14.73 -4.74
CA ASP A 101 -31.01 14.84 -4.38
C ASP A 101 -31.29 15.96 -3.35
N GLY A 102 -30.26 16.73 -2.97
CA GLY A 102 -30.39 17.94 -2.14
C GLY A 102 -30.12 17.73 -0.65
N TYR A 103 -29.62 16.56 -0.25
CA TYR A 103 -29.19 16.35 1.14
C TYR A 103 -27.89 17.12 1.43
N ARG A 104 -27.80 17.70 2.62
CA ARG A 104 -26.58 18.38 3.07
C ARG A 104 -25.50 17.33 3.38
N LEU A 105 -24.35 17.47 2.71
CA LEU A 105 -23.15 16.67 2.95
C LEU A 105 -21.97 17.61 3.11
N GLU A 106 -21.06 17.27 4.02
CA GLU A 106 -19.81 18.00 4.15
C GLU A 106 -18.74 17.32 3.30
N GLU A 107 -17.83 18.09 2.68
CA GLU A 107 -16.81 17.52 1.79
C GLU A 107 -15.89 16.53 2.52
N VAL A 108 -15.72 16.73 3.83
CA VAL A 108 -15.00 15.82 4.73
C VAL A 108 -15.65 14.43 4.84
N ASP A 109 -16.95 14.32 4.59
CA ASP A 109 -17.66 13.03 4.60
C ASP A 109 -17.51 12.28 3.26
N LEU A 110 -17.17 12.99 2.18
CA LEU A 110 -16.96 12.46 0.83
C LEU A 110 -15.51 12.00 0.63
N VAL A 111 -15.08 11.02 1.44
CA VAL A 111 -13.72 10.47 1.32
C VAL A 111 -13.66 9.43 0.19
N LYS A 112 -12.98 9.78 -0.90
CA LYS A 112 -12.61 8.80 -1.94
C LYS A 112 -11.61 7.80 -1.35
N ASP A 113 -11.98 6.53 -1.38
CA ASP A 113 -11.14 5.47 -0.84
C ASP A 113 -9.91 5.26 -1.74
N ARG A 114 -8.73 5.73 -1.30
CA ARG A 114 -7.45 5.50 -2.00
C ARG A 114 -6.97 4.05 -1.82
N ARG A 115 -7.85 3.05 -1.95
CA ARG A 115 -7.48 1.64 -1.87
C ARG A 115 -6.43 1.33 -2.93
N ARG A 116 -5.17 1.26 -2.49
CA ARG A 116 -4.08 0.72 -3.31
C ARG A 116 -4.44 -0.72 -3.65
N TRP A 117 -4.54 -1.01 -4.93
CA TRP A 117 -4.75 -2.35 -5.44
C TRP A 117 -3.62 -3.28 -4.94
N LYS A 118 -3.88 -4.04 -3.87
CA LYS A 118 -2.97 -5.09 -3.42
C LYS A 118 -3.15 -6.26 -4.36
N LYS A 119 -2.24 -6.43 -5.33
CA LYS A 119 -2.13 -7.65 -6.14
C LYS A 119 -2.00 -8.83 -5.17
N ARG A 120 -2.95 -9.77 -5.24
CA ARG A 120 -2.82 -11.11 -4.67
C ARG A 120 -2.05 -11.99 -5.64
#